data_AF-A0A969TU49-F1
#
_entry.id   AF-A0A969TU49-F1
#
_cell.length_a   1.000
_cell.length_b   1.000
_cell.length_c   1.000
_cell.angle_alpha   90.00
_cell.angle_beta   90.00
_cell.angle_gamma   90.00
#
_symmetry.space_group_name_H-M   'P 1'
#
loop_
_entity.id
_entity.type
_entity.pdbx_description
1 polymer ?
#
loop_
_entity_poly.entity_id
_entity_poly.type
_entity_poly.pdbx_seq_one_letter_code
_entity_poly.pdbx_strand_id
1 'polypeptide(L)'
;MEWCRYIRDDKTVCTNAAGAATDHPGFGYCADHEWTEIAEADRAAFKQLLEEGDMTSLDAFLQRKDVHPDLSVGGFPTMLVYAVHAENAEAVYLLLKHGADRRIFRNRLRNEDIVTMVEQGRSDELLASTETGGKENSEFFRASASHREDQRVRTQVLRYALPGSLLLIASYVFGVVEETGVFFLLAGMIWTVVRLVKGLVQKRRFDYRLPVWMTMAGMLLTSAGTGFTGGWDVLFTAALVFFLGYLFLWLISVRRRSPEKRQRGWIVLVSVFLMIVSAGGI
;
A
#
# COMPACT_ATOMS: atom_id res chain seq x y z
N MET A 1 -13.92 -28.03 6.96
CA MET A 1 -12.81 -27.06 6.84
C MET A 1 -12.39 -26.65 8.23
N GLU A 2 -11.12 -26.84 8.59
CA GLU A 2 -10.58 -26.33 9.84
C GLU A 2 -10.29 -24.84 9.65
N TRP A 3 -10.85 -24.01 10.53
CA TRP A 3 -10.69 -22.56 10.55
C TRP A 3 -9.20 -22.21 10.63
N CYS A 4 -8.80 -21.11 10.00
CA CYS A 4 -7.52 -20.49 10.34
C CYS A 4 -7.57 -20.17 11.84
N ARG A 5 -6.83 -20.93 12.67
CA ARG A 5 -6.70 -20.71 14.12
C ARG A 5 -5.39 -19.99 14.44
N TYR A 6 -4.83 -19.27 13.48
CA TYR A 6 -3.60 -18.53 13.68
C TYR A 6 -3.87 -17.42 14.70
N ILE A 7 -3.12 -17.38 15.80
CA ILE A 7 -3.23 -16.35 16.82
C ILE A 7 -2.09 -15.37 16.57
N ARG A 8 -2.41 -14.10 16.31
CA ARG A 8 -1.44 -13.03 16.09
C ARG A 8 -0.64 -12.74 17.35
N ASP A 9 0.47 -12.02 17.21
CA ASP A 9 1.36 -11.65 18.32
C ASP A 9 0.66 -10.84 19.43
N ASP A 10 -0.41 -10.11 19.08
CA ASP A 10 -1.27 -9.37 20.01
C ASP A 10 -2.35 -10.23 20.69
N LYS A 11 -2.29 -11.55 20.51
CA LYS A 11 -3.27 -12.55 20.97
C LYS A 11 -4.64 -12.47 20.30
N THR A 12 -4.80 -11.69 19.23
CA THR A 12 -6.03 -11.72 18.44
C THR A 12 -6.07 -13.01 17.60
N VAL A 13 -7.22 -13.68 17.59
CA VAL A 13 -7.42 -14.86 16.74
C VAL A 13 -7.69 -14.38 15.33
N CYS A 14 -6.88 -14.84 14.37
CA CYS A 14 -7.10 -14.60 12.96
C CYS A 14 -8.40 -15.27 12.51
N THR A 15 -9.49 -14.53 12.45
CA THR A 15 -10.75 -15.05 11.94
C THR A 15 -10.77 -14.94 10.44
N ASN A 16 -10.40 -15.99 9.72
CA ASN A 16 -11.04 -16.13 8.42
C ASN A 16 -11.26 -17.60 8.01
N ALA A 17 -12.49 -17.83 7.56
CA ALA A 17 -12.90 -18.85 6.62
C ALA A 17 -14.06 -18.23 5.80
N ALA A 18 -13.84 -17.02 5.26
CA ALA A 18 -14.78 -15.90 5.15
C ALA A 18 -15.03 -15.23 6.52
N GLY A 19 -14.51 -14.01 6.71
CA GLY A 19 -14.52 -13.25 7.98
C GLY A 19 -15.92 -13.13 8.59
N ALA A 20 -16.20 -14.11 9.45
CA ALA A 20 -17.42 -14.32 10.21
C ALA A 20 -18.72 -14.30 9.41
N ALA A 21 -18.69 -14.76 8.15
CA ALA A 21 -19.85 -15.16 7.36
C ALA A 21 -20.97 -14.10 7.11
N THR A 22 -21.07 -12.99 7.85
CA THR A 22 -22.39 -12.37 8.00
C THR A 22 -22.48 -10.97 8.62
N ASP A 23 -21.43 -10.29 9.12
CA ASP A 23 -21.49 -8.82 9.33
C ASP A 23 -20.12 -8.19 9.75
N HIS A 24 -19.22 -8.19 8.76
CA HIS A 24 -17.91 -7.52 8.46
C HIS A 24 -17.25 -6.48 9.39
N PRO A 25 -15.91 -6.61 9.62
CA PRO A 25 -14.89 -6.26 8.61
C PRO A 25 -13.83 -7.36 8.33
N GLY A 26 -13.46 -7.55 7.05
CA GLY A 26 -12.45 -8.53 6.58
C GLY A 26 -12.99 -9.63 5.66
N PHE A 27 -13.69 -9.26 4.58
CA PHE A 27 -14.01 -10.22 3.51
C PHE A 27 -12.76 -10.53 2.69
N GLY A 28 -12.38 -11.80 2.57
CA GLY A 28 -11.15 -12.24 1.91
C GLY A 28 -10.18 -12.95 2.85
N TYR A 29 -9.20 -13.61 2.25
CA TYR A 29 -8.00 -14.18 2.90
C TYR A 29 -7.45 -13.19 3.93
N CYS A 30 -7.15 -13.61 5.17
CA CYS A 30 -6.70 -12.65 6.18
C CYS A 30 -5.42 -11.94 5.71
N ALA A 31 -5.19 -10.69 6.12
CA ALA A 31 -4.05 -9.91 5.65
C ALA A 31 -2.71 -10.66 5.79
N ASP A 32 -2.52 -11.44 6.85
CA ASP A 32 -1.28 -12.18 7.10
C ASP A 32 -1.07 -13.35 6.11
N HIS A 33 -2.15 -13.99 5.62
CA HIS A 33 -2.07 -15.04 4.60
C HIS A 33 -2.22 -14.50 3.18
N GLU A 34 -2.84 -13.32 3.03
CA GLU A 34 -3.09 -12.64 1.75
C GLU A 34 -1.78 -12.28 1.04
N TRP A 35 -0.69 -12.01 1.76
CA TRP A 35 0.58 -11.55 1.17
C TRP A 35 1.70 -12.60 1.23
N THR A 36 1.36 -13.89 1.29
CA THR A 36 2.34 -14.97 1.19
C THR A 36 2.74 -15.21 -0.26
N GLU A 37 3.96 -15.69 -0.50
CA GLU A 37 4.41 -16.08 -1.85
C GLU A 37 3.48 -17.14 -2.47
N ILE A 38 2.93 -18.02 -1.63
CA ILE A 38 1.94 -19.04 -2.05
C ILE A 38 0.65 -18.36 -2.54
N ALA A 39 0.09 -17.42 -1.77
CA ALA A 39 -1.11 -16.69 -2.18
C ALA A 39 -0.88 -15.83 -3.44
N GLU A 40 0.31 -15.25 -3.63
CA GLU A 40 0.66 -14.55 -4.86
C GLU A 40 0.75 -15.50 -6.06
N ALA A 41 1.37 -16.68 -5.90
CA ALA A 41 1.43 -17.70 -6.93
C ALA A 41 0.02 -18.22 -7.29
N ASP A 42 -0.84 -18.48 -6.30
CA ASP A 42 -2.20 -18.95 -6.52
C ASP A 42 -3.07 -17.90 -7.25
N ARG A 43 -2.90 -16.61 -6.95
CA ARG A 43 -3.55 -15.53 -7.73
C ARG A 43 -3.11 -15.51 -9.18
N ALA A 44 -1.79 -15.62 -9.40
CA ALA A 44 -1.22 -15.60 -10.75
C ALA A 44 -1.73 -16.80 -11.55
N ALA A 45 -1.72 -18.00 -10.94
CA ALA A 45 -2.24 -19.22 -11.52
C ALA A 45 -3.73 -19.09 -11.84
N PHE A 46 -4.57 -18.67 -10.89
CA PHE A 46 -6.00 -18.46 -11.12
C PHE A 46 -6.27 -17.49 -12.27
N LYS A 47 -5.57 -16.34 -12.28
CA LYS A 47 -5.74 -15.34 -13.33
C LYS A 47 -5.37 -15.90 -14.70
N GLN A 48 -4.25 -16.62 -14.79
CA GLN A 48 -3.80 -17.26 -16.02
C GLN A 48 -4.83 -18.29 -16.52
N LEU A 49 -5.30 -19.19 -15.64
CA LEU A 49 -6.28 -20.22 -15.98
C LEU A 49 -7.60 -19.61 -16.47
N LEU A 50 -8.03 -18.50 -15.87
CA LEU A 50 -9.22 -17.79 -16.31
C LEU A 50 -9.04 -17.14 -17.69
N GLU A 51 -7.88 -16.51 -17.94
CA GLU A 51 -7.55 -15.86 -19.22
C GLU A 51 -7.38 -16.87 -20.36
N GLU A 52 -6.83 -18.05 -20.06
CA GLU A 52 -6.67 -19.16 -21.00
C GLU A 52 -8.00 -19.89 -21.25
N GLY A 53 -9.00 -19.72 -20.38
CA GLY A 53 -10.28 -20.40 -20.47
C GLY A 53 -10.22 -21.89 -20.09
N ASP A 54 -9.17 -22.34 -19.43
CA ASP A 54 -9.00 -23.74 -19.03
C ASP A 54 -9.78 -24.05 -17.73
N MET A 55 -11.08 -24.29 -17.89
CA MET A 55 -11.99 -24.59 -16.78
C MET A 55 -11.70 -25.94 -16.11
N THR A 56 -11.08 -26.88 -16.83
CA THR A 56 -10.71 -28.19 -16.29
C THR A 56 -9.56 -28.04 -15.29
N SER A 57 -8.51 -27.32 -15.70
CA SER A 57 -7.39 -27.00 -14.80
C SER A 57 -7.81 -26.06 -13.68
N LEU A 58 -8.76 -25.15 -13.93
CA LEU A 58 -9.33 -24.30 -12.88
C LEU A 58 -10.08 -25.12 -11.81
N ASP A 59 -10.92 -26.09 -12.20
CA ASP A 59 -11.59 -26.98 -11.24
C ASP A 59 -10.57 -27.79 -10.43
N ALA A 60 -9.53 -28.32 -11.08
CA ALA A 60 -8.45 -29.03 -10.39
C ALA A 60 -7.66 -28.13 -9.42
N PHE A 61 -7.39 -26.88 -9.83
CA PHE A 61 -6.74 -25.87 -8.99
C PHE A 61 -7.58 -25.57 -7.72
N LEU A 62 -8.90 -25.43 -7.85
CA LEU A 62 -9.79 -25.14 -6.73
C LEU A 62 -10.01 -26.34 -5.78
N GLN A 63 -9.72 -27.57 -6.22
CA GLN A 63 -9.77 -28.76 -5.36
C GLN A 63 -8.56 -28.90 -4.43
N ARG A 64 -7.49 -28.14 -4.67
CA ARG A 64 -6.29 -28.15 -3.83
C ARG A 64 -6.64 -27.68 -2.40
N LYS A 65 -6.16 -28.40 -1.38
CA LYS A 65 -6.49 -28.12 0.03
C LYS A 65 -5.98 -26.77 0.54
N ASP A 66 -4.94 -26.25 -0.08
CA ASP A 66 -4.27 -24.99 0.25
C ASP A 66 -4.85 -23.78 -0.48
N VAL A 67 -5.70 -24.00 -1.49
CA VAL A 67 -6.35 -22.93 -2.26
C VAL A 67 -7.70 -22.61 -1.63
N HIS A 68 -7.92 -21.33 -1.35
CA HIS A 68 -9.20 -20.84 -0.82
C HIS A 68 -9.98 -20.10 -1.92
N PRO A 69 -11.26 -20.44 -2.17
CA PRO A 69 -12.04 -19.84 -3.27
C PRO A 69 -12.32 -18.34 -3.08
N ASP A 70 -12.28 -17.84 -1.84
CA ASP A 70 -12.40 -16.41 -1.52
C ASP A 70 -11.06 -15.64 -1.51
N LEU A 71 -10.03 -16.14 -2.18
CA LEU A 71 -8.76 -15.40 -2.34
C LEU A 71 -9.00 -14.11 -3.15
N SER A 72 -8.42 -12.99 -2.73
CA SER A 72 -8.45 -11.74 -3.50
C SER A 72 -7.61 -11.86 -4.76
N VAL A 73 -8.02 -11.25 -5.87
CA VAL A 73 -7.26 -11.32 -7.14
C VAL A 73 -7.48 -10.09 -8.01
N GLY A 74 -6.44 -9.62 -8.70
CA GLY A 74 -6.58 -8.54 -9.68
C GLY A 74 -7.06 -7.19 -9.13
N GLY A 75 -7.03 -6.99 -7.81
CA GLY A 75 -7.63 -5.81 -7.18
C GLY A 75 -9.13 -5.97 -6.88
N PHE A 76 -9.67 -7.18 -7.04
CA PHE A 76 -11.00 -7.57 -6.60
C PHE A 76 -10.92 -8.32 -5.26
N PRO A 77 -11.97 -8.21 -4.42
CA PRO A 77 -11.96 -8.77 -3.07
C PRO A 77 -11.91 -10.30 -3.05
N THR A 78 -12.48 -10.97 -4.06
CA THR A 78 -12.46 -12.43 -4.20
C THR A 78 -12.32 -12.85 -5.67
N MET A 79 -11.87 -14.08 -5.91
CA MET A 79 -11.87 -14.73 -7.22
C MET A 79 -13.26 -14.72 -7.86
N LEU A 80 -14.32 -14.88 -7.05
CA LEU A 80 -15.71 -14.85 -7.51
C LEU A 80 -16.08 -13.50 -8.14
N VAL A 81 -15.73 -12.38 -7.50
CA VAL A 81 -16.02 -11.05 -8.05
C VAL A 81 -15.20 -10.80 -9.32
N TYR A 82 -13.95 -11.27 -9.37
CA TYR A 82 -13.13 -11.18 -10.58
C TYR A 82 -13.73 -11.98 -11.74
N ALA A 83 -14.20 -13.21 -11.50
CA ALA A 83 -14.82 -14.03 -12.53
C ALA A 83 -16.14 -13.43 -13.06
N VAL A 84 -16.95 -12.81 -12.18
CA VAL A 84 -18.13 -12.03 -12.60
C VAL A 84 -17.73 -10.85 -13.48
N HIS A 85 -16.70 -10.10 -13.10
CA HIS A 85 -16.19 -8.98 -13.89
C HIS A 85 -15.65 -9.41 -15.27
N ALA A 86 -15.04 -10.60 -15.34
CA ALA A 86 -14.58 -11.18 -16.59
C ALA A 86 -15.71 -11.83 -17.43
N GLU A 87 -16.97 -11.75 -16.97
CA GLU A 87 -18.15 -12.35 -17.61
C GLU A 87 -18.02 -13.86 -17.87
N ASN A 88 -17.25 -14.57 -17.05
CA ASN A 88 -17.02 -16.00 -17.21
C ASN A 88 -17.97 -16.81 -16.32
N ALA A 89 -19.14 -17.16 -16.85
CA ALA A 89 -20.18 -17.88 -16.13
C ALA A 89 -19.72 -19.27 -15.63
N GLU A 90 -18.90 -19.98 -16.40
CA GLU A 90 -18.40 -21.31 -16.03
C GLU A 90 -17.43 -21.23 -14.84
N ALA A 91 -16.52 -20.26 -14.85
CA ALA A 91 -15.64 -20.00 -13.71
C ALA A 91 -16.42 -19.59 -12.45
N VAL A 92 -17.45 -18.74 -12.61
CA VAL A 92 -18.36 -18.36 -11.51
C VAL A 92 -19.05 -19.60 -10.93
N TYR A 93 -19.56 -20.48 -11.78
CA TYR A 93 -20.14 -21.75 -11.36
C TYR A 93 -19.15 -22.62 -10.59
N LEU A 94 -17.93 -22.79 -11.10
CA LEU A 94 -16.87 -23.57 -10.43
C LEU A 94 -16.53 -23.00 -9.04
N LEU A 95 -16.35 -21.69 -8.94
CA LEU A 95 -16.06 -21.03 -7.66
C LEU A 95 -17.18 -21.25 -6.65
N LEU A 96 -18.44 -21.09 -7.06
CA LEU A 96 -19.60 -21.33 -6.20
C LEU A 96 -19.74 -22.81 -5.81
N LYS A 97 -19.45 -23.73 -6.72
CA LYS A 97 -19.41 -25.18 -6.46
C LYS A 97 -18.36 -25.54 -5.41
N HIS A 98 -17.21 -24.88 -5.43
CA HIS A 98 -16.12 -25.06 -4.46
C HIS A 98 -16.28 -24.22 -3.19
N GLY A 99 -17.42 -23.56 -3.00
CA GLY A 99 -17.77 -22.90 -1.74
C GLY A 99 -17.35 -21.44 -1.63
N ALA A 100 -17.10 -20.75 -2.75
CA ALA A 100 -16.93 -19.30 -2.75
C ALA A 100 -18.14 -18.61 -2.09
N ASP A 101 -17.87 -17.59 -1.27
CA ASP A 101 -18.89 -16.92 -0.51
C ASP A 101 -19.71 -15.94 -1.37
N ARG A 102 -20.93 -16.37 -1.71
CA ARG A 102 -21.88 -15.55 -2.47
C ARG A 102 -22.47 -14.36 -1.71
N ARG A 103 -22.30 -14.28 -0.39
CA ARG A 103 -22.84 -13.18 0.42
C ARG A 103 -22.16 -11.85 0.14
N ILE A 104 -21.06 -11.86 -0.61
CA ILE A 104 -20.47 -10.65 -1.18
C ILE A 104 -21.45 -9.83 -2.04
N PHE A 105 -22.50 -10.47 -2.57
CA PHE A 105 -23.62 -9.84 -3.24
C PHE A 105 -24.78 -9.60 -2.25
N ARG A 106 -25.21 -8.34 -2.08
CA ARG A 106 -26.16 -7.91 -1.03
C ARG A 106 -27.51 -8.64 -1.06
N ASN A 107 -27.96 -9.07 -2.23
CA ASN A 107 -29.31 -9.62 -2.42
C ASN A 107 -29.46 -11.09 -2.03
N ARG A 108 -28.44 -11.71 -1.39
CA ARG A 108 -28.46 -13.14 -1.01
C ARG A 108 -28.94 -14.04 -2.16
N LEU A 109 -28.51 -13.72 -3.38
CA LEU A 109 -28.86 -14.45 -4.59
C LEU A 109 -28.47 -15.93 -4.44
N ARG A 110 -29.26 -16.83 -5.04
CA ARG A 110 -28.87 -18.24 -5.11
C ARG A 110 -27.72 -18.40 -6.10
N ASN A 111 -27.00 -19.50 -6.01
CA ASN A 111 -25.85 -19.76 -6.89
C ASN A 111 -26.29 -19.73 -8.36
N GLU A 112 -27.44 -20.33 -8.66
CA GLU A 112 -28.01 -20.41 -10.00
C GLU A 112 -28.35 -19.01 -10.53
N ASP A 113 -28.93 -18.15 -9.69
CA ASP A 113 -29.31 -16.80 -10.08
C ASP A 113 -28.08 -15.95 -10.43
N ILE A 114 -26.96 -16.12 -9.70
CA ILE A 114 -25.70 -15.44 -9.99
C ILE A 114 -25.13 -15.90 -11.34
N VAL A 115 -25.07 -17.21 -11.58
CA VAL A 115 -24.58 -17.77 -12.84
C VAL A 115 -25.43 -17.30 -14.01
N THR A 116 -26.75 -17.40 -13.91
CA THR A 116 -27.69 -16.94 -14.95
C THR A 116 -27.57 -15.45 -15.23
N MET A 117 -27.35 -14.62 -14.23
CA MET A 117 -27.12 -13.19 -14.45
C MET A 117 -25.84 -12.92 -15.25
N VAL A 118 -24.76 -13.68 -15.00
CA VAL A 118 -23.52 -13.57 -15.78
C VAL A 118 -23.73 -14.06 -17.22
N GLU A 119 -24.40 -15.20 -17.42
CA GLU A 119 -24.75 -15.72 -18.75
C GLU A 119 -25.61 -14.73 -19.57
N GLN A 120 -26.45 -13.96 -18.89
CA GLN A 120 -27.27 -12.90 -19.49
C GLN A 120 -26.52 -11.59 -19.75
N GLY A 121 -25.22 -11.51 -19.43
CA GLY A 121 -24.43 -10.28 -19.54
C GLY A 121 -24.82 -9.20 -18.53
N ARG A 122 -25.44 -9.59 -17.40
CA ARG A 122 -25.87 -8.69 -16.32
C ARG A 122 -24.85 -8.60 -15.18
N SER A 123 -23.57 -8.81 -15.51
CA SER A 123 -22.46 -8.74 -14.56
C SER A 123 -22.36 -7.37 -13.87
N ASP A 124 -22.61 -6.27 -14.59
CA ASP A 124 -22.59 -4.92 -14.01
C ASP A 124 -23.63 -4.72 -12.89
N GLU A 125 -24.80 -5.34 -13.03
CA GLU A 125 -25.85 -5.29 -12.00
C GLU A 125 -25.44 -6.09 -10.76
N LEU A 126 -24.85 -7.27 -10.96
CA LEU A 126 -24.26 -8.06 -9.89
C LEU A 126 -23.14 -7.29 -9.18
N LEU A 127 -22.22 -6.69 -9.93
CA LEU A 127 -21.12 -5.90 -9.39
C LEU A 127 -21.62 -4.66 -8.65
N ALA A 128 -22.66 -3.99 -9.14
CA ALA A 128 -23.31 -2.88 -8.43
C ALA A 128 -23.97 -3.33 -7.11
N SER A 129 -24.45 -4.57 -7.05
CA SER A 129 -25.05 -5.17 -5.85
C SER A 129 -24.03 -5.67 -4.82
N THR A 130 -22.74 -5.73 -5.18
CA THR A 130 -21.70 -6.09 -4.21
C THR A 130 -21.65 -5.08 -3.07
N GLU A 131 -21.35 -5.52 -1.85
CA GLU A 131 -21.19 -4.59 -0.72
C GLU A 131 -20.10 -3.54 -0.93
N THR A 132 -19.19 -3.78 -1.87
CA THR A 132 -18.20 -2.83 -2.38
C THR A 132 -18.79 -1.64 -3.14
N GLY A 133 -20.08 -1.67 -3.50
CA GLY A 133 -20.92 -0.53 -3.85
C GLY A 133 -20.24 0.54 -4.71
N GLY A 134 -19.67 0.16 -5.85
CA GLY A 134 -19.18 1.07 -6.91
C GLY A 134 -18.21 2.17 -6.47
N LYS A 135 -17.71 2.16 -5.24
CA LYS A 135 -16.82 3.17 -4.69
C LYS A 135 -15.52 2.47 -4.37
N GLU A 136 -14.46 2.83 -5.09
CA GLU A 136 -13.04 2.59 -4.74
C GLU A 136 -12.66 3.02 -3.29
N ASN A 137 -13.61 3.47 -2.47
CA ASN A 137 -13.45 3.97 -1.11
C ASN A 137 -14.04 3.05 -0.03
N SER A 138 -14.40 1.80 -0.31
CA SER A 138 -14.77 0.89 0.78
C SER A 138 -13.59 0.75 1.76
N GLU A 139 -13.86 0.67 3.07
CA GLU A 139 -12.82 0.53 4.10
C GLU A 139 -11.94 -0.70 3.84
N PHE A 140 -12.50 -1.74 3.23
CA PHE A 140 -11.75 -2.91 2.78
C PHE A 140 -10.67 -2.57 1.74
N PHE A 141 -11.00 -1.81 0.69
CA PHE A 141 -10.01 -1.38 -0.30
C PHE A 141 -8.96 -0.45 0.31
N ARG A 142 -9.36 0.39 1.26
CA ARG A 142 -8.41 1.21 2.02
C ARG A 142 -7.50 0.37 2.92
N ALA A 143 -8.02 -0.66 3.59
CA ALA A 143 -7.25 -1.52 4.47
C ALA A 143 -6.26 -2.41 3.69
N SER A 144 -6.74 -3.07 2.62
CA SER A 144 -5.88 -3.87 1.72
C SER A 144 -4.87 -3.00 0.96
N ALA A 145 -5.27 -1.82 0.48
CA ALA A 145 -4.34 -0.85 -0.11
C ALA A 145 -3.37 -0.27 0.92
N SER A 146 -3.78 -0.05 2.17
CA SER A 146 -2.90 0.43 3.23
C SER A 146 -1.85 -0.60 3.62
N HIS A 147 -2.19 -1.89 3.59
CA HIS A 147 -1.23 -2.96 3.87
C HIS A 147 -0.26 -3.14 2.68
N ARG A 148 -0.74 -3.02 1.43
CA ARG A 148 0.14 -2.93 0.25
C ARG A 148 1.04 -1.71 0.29
N GLU A 149 0.53 -0.57 0.75
CA GLU A 149 1.33 0.64 0.90
C GLU A 149 2.35 0.48 2.03
N ASP A 150 1.99 -0.17 3.14
CA ASP A 150 2.90 -0.43 4.26
C ASP A 150 4.01 -1.42 3.90
N GLN A 151 3.68 -2.56 3.29
CA GLN A 151 4.70 -3.51 2.80
C GLN A 151 5.56 -2.89 1.69
N ARG A 152 4.97 -2.16 0.73
CA ARG A 152 5.78 -1.45 -0.28
C ARG A 152 6.69 -0.43 0.37
N VAL A 153 6.20 0.33 1.36
CA VAL A 153 7.01 1.28 2.11
C VAL A 153 8.11 0.53 2.85
N ARG A 154 7.84 -0.60 3.51
CA ARG A 154 8.84 -1.38 4.24
C ARG A 154 9.93 -1.93 3.31
N THR A 155 9.55 -2.51 2.17
CA THR A 155 10.49 -3.03 1.17
C THR A 155 11.25 -1.91 0.47
N GLN A 156 10.60 -0.78 0.15
CA GLN A 156 11.29 0.39 -0.42
C GLN A 156 12.23 1.02 0.59
N VAL A 157 11.81 1.17 1.85
CA VAL A 157 12.64 1.68 2.93
C VAL A 157 13.86 0.79 3.09
N LEU A 158 13.72 -0.55 3.17
CA LEU A 158 14.89 -1.43 3.25
C LEU A 158 15.79 -1.34 2.01
N ARG A 159 15.20 -1.29 0.80
CA ARG A 159 15.93 -1.23 -0.47
C ARG A 159 16.69 0.07 -0.66
N TYR A 160 16.23 1.19 -0.09
CA TYR A 160 16.88 2.50 -0.23
C TYR A 160 17.67 2.91 1.01
N ALA A 161 17.24 2.51 2.21
CA ALA A 161 17.93 2.82 3.46
C ALA A 161 19.27 2.10 3.54
N LEU A 162 19.35 0.81 3.18
CA LEU A 162 20.62 0.07 3.29
C LEU A 162 21.72 0.65 2.37
N PRO A 163 21.49 0.90 1.07
CA PRO A 163 22.49 1.55 0.22
C PRO A 163 22.77 2.99 0.64
N GLY A 164 21.74 3.73 1.08
CA GLY A 164 21.88 5.09 1.58
C GLY A 164 22.79 5.16 2.81
N SER A 165 22.59 4.27 3.78
CA SER A 165 23.43 4.14 4.98
C SER A 165 24.86 3.73 4.64
N LEU A 166 25.06 2.78 3.72
CA LEU A 166 26.40 2.38 3.28
C LEU A 166 27.15 3.53 2.58
N LEU A 167 26.46 4.29 1.72
CA LEU A 167 27.04 5.45 1.06
C LEU A 167 27.41 6.55 2.06
N LEU A 168 26.57 6.78 3.08
CA LEU A 168 26.86 7.70 4.17
C LEU A 168 28.12 7.28 4.94
N ILE A 169 28.20 6.02 5.37
CA ILE A 169 29.37 5.48 6.08
C ILE A 169 30.62 5.61 5.21
N ALA A 170 30.55 5.24 3.93
CA ALA A 170 31.67 5.39 3.00
C ALA A 170 32.09 6.86 2.85
N SER A 171 31.13 7.77 2.65
CA SER A 171 31.43 9.21 2.50
C SER A 171 32.14 9.77 3.73
N TYR A 172 31.76 9.32 4.93
CA TYR A 172 32.41 9.69 6.17
C TYR A 172 33.84 9.12 6.27
N VAL A 173 34.02 7.82 6.01
CA VAL A 173 35.34 7.15 6.08
C VAL A 173 36.33 7.74 5.09
N PHE A 174 35.88 8.13 3.90
CA PHE A 174 36.74 8.71 2.86
C PHE A 174 36.87 10.23 2.93
N GLY A 175 36.20 10.89 3.88
CA GLY A 175 36.27 12.35 4.03
C GLY A 175 35.61 13.13 2.90
N VAL A 176 34.62 12.55 2.20
CA VAL A 176 33.91 13.14 1.05
C VAL A 176 32.43 13.44 1.37
N VAL A 177 32.15 13.75 2.63
CA VAL A 177 30.79 13.99 3.13
C VAL A 177 30.14 15.20 2.46
N GLU A 178 30.92 16.26 2.23
CA GLU A 178 30.44 17.50 1.63
C GLU A 178 30.04 17.28 0.16
N GLU A 179 30.90 16.67 -0.64
CA GLU A 179 30.66 16.36 -2.05
C GLU A 179 29.47 15.41 -2.20
N THR A 180 29.36 14.43 -1.31
CA THR A 180 28.21 13.53 -1.24
C THR A 180 26.93 14.32 -0.94
N GLY A 181 26.99 15.26 0.01
CA GLY A 181 25.86 16.14 0.32
C GLY A 181 25.41 17.01 -0.85
N VAL A 182 26.36 17.66 -1.53
CA VAL A 182 26.08 18.48 -2.72
C VAL A 182 25.42 17.64 -3.81
N PHE A 183 25.93 16.42 -4.03
CA PHE A 183 25.33 15.49 -4.99
C PHE A 183 23.88 15.17 -4.65
N PHE A 184 23.58 14.77 -3.40
CA PHE A 184 22.22 14.45 -2.96
C PHE A 184 21.27 15.65 -3.07
N LEU A 185 21.76 16.84 -2.74
CA LEU A 185 21.02 18.08 -2.82
C LEU A 185 20.59 18.36 -4.26
N LEU A 186 21.56 18.37 -5.18
CA LEU A 186 21.33 18.61 -6.61
C LEU A 186 20.45 17.52 -7.22
N ALA A 187 20.72 16.25 -6.94
CA ALA A 187 19.93 15.13 -7.45
C ALA A 187 18.47 15.19 -6.97
N GLY A 188 18.23 15.49 -5.69
CA GLY A 188 16.88 15.66 -5.14
C GLY A 188 16.13 16.83 -5.78
N MET A 189 16.81 17.98 -5.98
CA MET A 189 16.22 19.15 -6.64
C MET A 189 15.88 18.88 -8.11
N ILE A 190 16.84 18.33 -8.88
CA ILE A 190 16.63 17.97 -10.28
C ILE A 190 15.49 16.96 -10.40
N TRP A 191 15.46 15.94 -9.55
CA TRP A 191 14.41 14.94 -9.58
C TRP A 191 13.03 15.54 -9.27
N THR A 192 12.96 16.44 -8.29
CA THR A 192 11.73 17.17 -7.96
C THR A 192 11.23 17.96 -9.16
N VAL A 193 12.10 18.71 -9.85
CA VAL A 193 11.76 19.48 -11.05
C VAL A 193 11.29 18.58 -12.18
N VAL A 194 12.06 17.53 -12.53
CA VAL A 194 11.72 16.58 -13.60
C VAL A 194 10.35 15.95 -13.35
N ARG A 195 10.09 15.52 -12.12
CA ARG A 195 8.83 14.87 -11.75
C ARG A 195 7.69 15.89 -11.71
N LEU A 196 7.93 17.15 -11.31
CA LEU A 196 6.92 18.20 -11.29
C LEU A 196 6.47 18.56 -12.70
N VAL A 197 7.43 18.71 -13.63
CA VAL A 197 7.17 18.90 -15.06
C VAL A 197 6.38 17.72 -15.64
N LYS A 198 6.83 16.47 -15.38
CA LYS A 198 6.09 15.27 -15.83
C LYS A 198 4.69 15.17 -15.21
N GLY A 199 4.54 15.57 -13.95
CA GLY A 199 3.26 15.57 -13.24
C GLY A 199 2.26 16.55 -13.84
N LEU A 200 2.72 17.73 -14.25
CA LEU A 200 1.91 18.72 -14.96
C LEU A 200 1.43 18.20 -16.33
N VAL A 201 2.29 17.48 -17.05
CA VAL A 201 1.97 16.91 -18.37
C VAL A 201 1.03 15.70 -18.27
N GLN A 202 1.28 14.78 -17.34
CA GLN A 202 0.61 13.47 -17.33
C GLN A 202 -0.66 13.41 -16.46
N LYS A 203 -1.03 14.49 -15.76
CA LYS A 203 -2.14 14.52 -14.77
C LYS A 203 -2.11 13.37 -13.73
N ARG A 204 -0.97 12.70 -13.53
CA ARG A 204 -0.81 11.60 -12.55
C ARG A 204 -0.45 12.13 -11.17
N ARG A 205 -0.85 11.40 -10.12
CA ARG A 205 -0.48 11.73 -8.74
C ARG A 205 1.03 11.61 -8.55
N PHE A 206 1.64 12.72 -8.14
CA PHE A 206 3.08 12.90 -7.96
C PHE A 206 3.55 12.29 -6.62
N ASP A 207 4.52 11.38 -6.66
CA ASP A 207 5.24 10.91 -5.47
C ASP A 207 6.52 11.72 -5.28
N TYR A 208 6.51 12.59 -4.27
CA TYR A 208 7.58 13.52 -3.91
C TYR A 208 8.42 13.05 -2.74
N ARG A 209 8.08 11.91 -2.13
CA ARG A 209 8.72 11.48 -0.88
C ARG A 209 10.23 11.34 -1.10
N LEU A 210 10.65 10.59 -2.12
CA LEU A 210 12.07 10.30 -2.35
C LEU A 210 12.90 11.54 -2.76
N PRO A 211 12.48 12.38 -3.72
CA PRO A 211 13.23 13.59 -4.07
C PRO A 211 13.42 14.55 -2.90
N VAL A 212 12.38 14.73 -2.07
CA VAL A 212 12.43 15.59 -0.88
C VAL A 212 13.41 15.04 0.13
N TRP A 213 13.34 13.73 0.43
CA TRP A 213 14.29 13.09 1.34
C TRP A 213 15.74 13.18 0.83
N MET A 214 15.97 13.07 -0.48
CA MET A 214 17.31 13.28 -1.05
C MET A 214 17.80 14.71 -0.88
N THR A 215 16.97 15.71 -1.17
CA THR A 215 17.32 17.13 -0.97
C THR A 215 17.67 17.40 0.49
N MET A 216 16.85 16.89 1.42
CA MET A 216 17.07 17.02 2.85
C MET A 216 18.35 16.34 3.34
N ALA A 217 18.59 15.11 2.89
CA ALA A 217 19.84 14.39 3.20
C ALA A 217 21.06 15.14 2.66
N GLY A 218 20.95 15.72 1.47
CA GLY A 218 21.99 16.56 0.87
C GLY A 218 22.30 17.78 1.72
N MET A 219 21.26 18.54 2.13
CA MET A 219 21.41 19.69 3.03
C MET A 219 22.13 19.31 4.32
N LEU A 220 21.71 18.21 4.96
CA LEU A 220 22.29 17.72 6.21
C LEU A 220 23.79 17.39 6.07
N LEU A 221 24.15 16.71 4.98
CA LEU A 221 25.54 16.32 4.73
C LEU A 221 26.43 17.52 4.38
N THR A 222 25.93 18.49 3.61
CA THR A 222 26.68 19.72 3.31
C THR A 222 26.92 20.56 4.58
N SER A 223 25.93 20.67 5.47
CA SER A 223 26.12 21.32 6.76
C SER A 223 27.08 20.54 7.67
N ALA A 224 27.16 19.21 7.52
CA ALA A 224 28.11 18.40 8.28
C ALA A 224 29.56 18.54 7.79
N GLY A 225 29.77 18.71 6.49
CA GLY A 225 31.10 18.88 5.90
C GLY A 225 31.77 20.21 6.26
N THR A 226 31.00 21.27 6.47
CA THR A 226 31.51 22.64 6.69
C THR A 226 32.03 22.92 8.11
N GLY A 227 32.11 21.89 8.96
CA GLY A 227 32.78 21.96 10.25
C GLY A 227 31.81 22.21 11.40
N PHE A 228 31.24 21.12 11.93
CA PHE A 228 30.64 21.14 13.26
C PHE A 228 31.73 21.24 14.31
N THR A 229 31.83 22.39 14.97
CA THR A 229 32.80 22.60 16.05
C THR A 229 32.33 22.01 17.38
N GLY A 230 31.07 21.56 17.48
CA GLY A 230 30.54 20.87 18.66
C GLY A 230 29.42 19.87 18.34
N GLY A 231 29.23 18.88 19.21
CA GLY A 231 28.19 17.85 19.07
C GLY A 231 26.75 18.39 19.06
N TRP A 232 26.54 19.60 19.58
CA TRP A 232 25.25 20.30 19.55
C TRP A 232 24.85 20.76 18.14
N ASP A 233 25.81 21.11 17.29
CA ASP A 233 25.52 21.60 15.94
C ASP A 233 25.02 20.46 15.03
N VAL A 234 25.55 19.24 15.23
CA VAL A 234 25.09 18.01 14.57
C VAL A 234 23.64 17.70 14.96
N LEU A 235 23.33 17.74 16.26
CA LEU A 235 21.99 17.47 16.79
C LEU A 235 20.97 18.52 16.33
N PHE A 236 21.35 19.80 16.33
CA PHE A 236 20.49 20.90 15.89
C PHE A 236 20.18 20.79 14.40
N THR A 237 21.20 20.49 13.58
CA THR A 237 21.03 20.28 12.13
C THR A 237 20.17 19.06 11.84
N ALA A 238 20.39 17.94 12.53
CA ALA A 238 19.57 16.75 12.39
C ALA A 238 18.10 17.02 12.75
N ALA A 239 17.86 17.72 13.86
CA ALA A 239 16.52 18.13 14.25
C ALA A 239 15.89 19.04 13.18
N LEU A 240 16.61 20.05 12.69
CA LEU A 240 16.11 21.04 11.72
C LEU A 240 15.67 20.34 10.42
N VAL A 241 16.49 19.41 9.94
CA VAL A 241 16.21 18.61 8.75
C VAL A 241 14.98 17.74 8.99
N PHE A 242 14.91 17.00 10.11
CA PHE A 242 13.70 16.23 10.45
C PHE A 242 12.43 17.08 10.46
N PHE A 243 12.48 18.29 11.03
CA PHE A 243 11.34 19.20 11.09
C PHE A 243 10.96 19.79 9.74
N LEU A 244 11.93 20.15 8.90
CA LEU A 244 11.67 20.60 7.52
C LEU A 244 11.01 19.52 6.69
N GLY A 245 11.44 18.25 6.82
CA GLY A 245 10.77 17.13 6.16
C GLY A 245 9.36 16.91 6.65
N TYR A 246 9.16 16.99 7.97
CA TYR A 246 7.83 16.84 8.57
C TYR A 246 6.89 17.99 8.13
N LEU A 247 7.39 19.23 8.07
CA LEU A 247 6.67 20.40 7.55
C LEU A 247 6.28 20.23 6.08
N PHE A 248 7.19 19.72 5.25
CA PHE A 248 6.92 19.50 3.83
C PHE A 248 5.89 18.39 3.60
N LEU A 249 6.02 17.26 4.33
CA LEU A 249 5.03 16.19 4.33
C LEU A 249 3.65 16.70 4.80
N TRP A 250 3.61 17.60 5.79
CA TRP A 250 2.39 18.21 6.27
C TRP A 250 1.73 19.17 5.27
N LEU A 251 2.49 20.12 4.68
CA LEU A 251 1.97 21.04 3.67
C LEU A 251 1.32 20.30 2.50
N ILE A 252 1.89 19.16 2.11
CA ILE A 252 1.31 18.36 1.03
C ILE A 252 0.12 17.52 1.49
N SER A 253 0.08 17.08 2.75
CA SER A 253 -1.12 16.53 3.37
C SER A 253 -2.29 17.53 3.34
N VAL A 254 -2.03 18.81 3.66
CA VAL A 254 -3.04 19.88 3.63
C VAL A 254 -3.58 20.07 2.21
N ARG A 255 -2.71 20.09 1.20
CA ARG A 255 -3.12 20.17 -0.22
C ARG A 255 -3.97 18.97 -0.66
N ARG A 256 -3.71 17.79 -0.11
CA ARG A 256 -4.42 16.54 -0.46
C ARG A 256 -5.74 16.33 0.31
N ARG A 257 -6.17 17.28 1.15
CA ARG A 257 -7.40 17.19 1.97
C ARG A 257 -7.51 15.89 2.77
N SER A 258 -6.39 15.33 3.24
CA SER A 258 -6.37 14.16 4.12
C SER A 258 -6.73 14.60 5.55
N PRO A 259 -7.91 14.22 6.09
CA PRO A 259 -8.40 14.75 7.37
C PRO A 259 -7.52 14.33 8.56
N GLU A 260 -7.09 13.07 8.62
CA GLU A 260 -6.25 12.54 9.71
C GLU A 260 -4.86 13.18 9.78
N LYS A 261 -4.27 13.52 8.62
CA LYS A 261 -2.93 14.14 8.58
C LYS A 261 -2.98 15.67 8.75
N ARG A 262 -4.12 16.30 8.45
CA ARG A 262 -4.38 17.72 8.75
C ARG A 262 -4.35 17.99 10.26
N GLN A 263 -4.92 17.09 11.06
CA GLN A 263 -4.94 17.19 12.52
C GLN A 263 -3.54 17.10 13.16
N ARG A 264 -2.53 16.56 12.48
CA ARG A 264 -1.15 16.53 12.98
C ARG A 264 -0.35 17.82 12.68
N GLY A 265 -0.97 18.78 12.00
CA GLY A 265 -0.34 20.03 11.60
C GLY A 265 0.06 20.97 12.72
N TRP A 266 -0.63 20.92 13.84
CA TRP A 266 -0.27 21.73 15.00
C TRP A 266 1.08 21.26 15.59
N ILE A 267 1.42 19.97 15.51
CA ILE A 267 2.72 19.45 15.99
C ILE A 267 3.86 20.06 15.17
N VAL A 268 3.67 20.18 13.86
CA VAL A 268 4.62 20.84 12.95
C VAL A 268 4.80 22.30 13.33
N LEU A 269 3.69 23.05 13.48
CA LEU A 269 3.71 24.47 13.80
C LEU A 269 4.34 24.75 15.17
N VAL A 270 3.98 23.96 16.19
CA VAL A 270 4.57 24.05 17.54
C VAL A 270 6.06 23.77 17.48
N SER A 271 6.50 22.79 16.70
CA SER A 271 7.91 22.44 16.64
C SER A 271 8.77 23.46 15.86
N VAL A 272 8.24 24.00 14.75
CA VAL A 272 8.87 25.11 14.03
C VAL A 272 8.94 26.35 14.93
N PHE A 273 7.89 26.63 15.69
CA PHE A 273 7.89 27.74 16.66
C PHE A 273 8.94 27.55 17.75
N LEU A 274 9.03 26.36 18.36
CA LEU A 274 10.04 26.04 19.37
C LEU A 274 11.47 26.16 18.82
N MET A 275 11.70 25.81 17.55
CA MET A 275 12.97 26.03 16.88
C MET A 275 13.32 27.51 16.68
N ILE A 276 12.36 28.32 16.26
CA ILE A 276 12.59 29.77 16.08
C ILE A 276 12.91 30.42 17.43
N VAL A 277 12.20 30.03 18.50
CA VAL A 277 12.44 30.54 19.86
C VAL A 277 13.83 30.12 20.36
N SER A 278 14.26 28.89 20.13
CA SER A 278 15.58 28.41 20.57
C SER A 278 16.75 28.97 19.76
N ALA A 279 16.55 29.27 18.47
CA ALA A 279 17.56 29.93 17.62
C ALA A 279 17.67 31.45 17.88
N GLY A 280 16.61 32.06 18.42
CA GLY A 280 16.51 33.51 18.63
C GLY A 280 17.21 34.05 19.88
N GLY A 281 17.72 33.20 20.77
CA GLY A 281 18.45 33.62 21.97
C GLY A 281 17.68 34.62 22.84
N ILE A 282 16.46 34.25 23.26
CA ILE A 282 15.79 34.86 24.43
C ILE A 282 16.09 33.98 25.65
#